data_AF-A0AA43D5M1-F1
#
_entry.id   AF-A0AA43D5M1-F1
#
_cell.length_a   1.000
_cell.length_b   1.000
_cell.length_c   1.000
_cell.angle_alpha   90.00
_cell.angle_beta   90.00
_cell.angle_gamma   90.00
#
_symmetry.space_group_name_H-M   'P 1'
#
loop_
_entity.id
_entity.type
_entity.pdbx_description
1 polymer ?
#
loop_
_entity_poly.entity_id
_entity_poly.type
_entity_poly.pdbx_seq_one_letter_code
_entity_poly.pdbx_strand_id
1 'polypeptide(L)'
;MANVPMPVLVGGIFLITAALLLVGRYAVLDNFIKLVSVVLLLAVFTSFLAVIIKEPIEHVQGFSPSMDLSQGAGLALAVSLVGFMPSGMEVSTMHSIWKVENMNTTGYHPTLKESLFDFKLGYLFTTVLALMFLTIGAFTVYGSGQLLEGNSTEFSEKLMAVFTTHLGAWSYPIIALAAFGTIYGTLIATWDAFAQEFRKRIEDF
;
A
#
# COMPACT_ATOMS: atom_id res chain seq x y z
N MET A 1 -30.59 -4.34 -4.77
CA MET A 1 -29.67 -4.52 -3.63
C MET A 1 -29.76 -3.25 -2.80
N ALA A 2 -30.03 -3.35 -1.50
CA ALA A 2 -30.33 -2.19 -0.66
C ALA A 2 -29.19 -1.16 -0.73
N ASN A 3 -29.50 0.09 -1.09
CA ASN A 3 -28.58 1.22 -1.03
C ASN A 3 -28.34 1.55 0.46
N VAL A 4 -27.48 0.76 1.11
CA VAL A 4 -27.00 1.08 2.45
C VAL A 4 -26.21 2.39 2.34
N PRO A 5 -26.58 3.43 3.11
CA PRO A 5 -25.89 4.71 3.02
C PRO A 5 -24.41 4.55 3.42
N MET A 6 -23.50 5.15 2.64
CA MET A 6 -22.05 5.03 2.82
C MET A 6 -21.56 5.25 4.28
N PRO A 7 -22.09 6.22 5.05
CA PRO A 7 -21.71 6.40 6.44
C PRO A 7 -21.98 5.18 7.34
N VAL A 8 -23.03 4.41 7.06
CA VAL A 8 -23.38 3.22 7.85
C VAL A 8 -22.42 2.07 7.57
N LEU A 9 -21.97 1.91 6.32
CA LEU A 9 -20.95 0.92 5.96
C LEU A 9 -19.62 1.24 6.65
N VAL A 10 -19.20 2.51 6.57
CA VAL A 10 -17.96 2.99 7.22
C VAL A 10 -18.04 2.81 8.73
N GLY A 11 -19.16 3.21 9.36
CA GLY A 11 -19.40 3.02 10.79
C GLY A 11 -19.36 1.54 11.19
N GLY A 12 -19.93 0.65 10.37
CA GLY A 12 -19.88 -0.79 10.58
C GLY A 12 -18.45 -1.35 10.56
N ILE A 13 -17.64 -0.96 9.57
CA ILE A 13 -16.23 -1.37 9.49
C ILE A 13 -15.47 -0.90 10.72
N PHE A 14 -15.64 0.37 11.12
CA PHE A 14 -14.97 0.90 12.31
C PHE A 14 -15.38 0.14 13.58
N LEU A 15 -16.67 -0.12 13.78
CA LEU A 15 -17.15 -0.89 14.94
C LEU A 15 -16.57 -2.31 14.96
N ILE A 16 -16.50 -2.98 13.80
CA ILE A 16 -15.91 -4.32 13.70
C ILE A 16 -14.43 -4.28 14.04
N THR A 17 -13.67 -3.34 13.49
CA THR A 17 -12.24 -3.23 13.78
C THR A 17 -12.03 -2.93 15.26
N ALA A 18 -12.76 -1.97 15.85
CA ALA A 18 -12.67 -1.68 17.30
C ALA A 18 -12.98 -2.91 18.17
N ALA A 19 -14.04 -3.65 17.85
CA ALA A 19 -14.37 -4.90 18.56
C ALA A 19 -13.25 -5.93 18.43
N LEU A 20 -12.62 -6.03 17.25
CA LEU A 20 -11.50 -6.93 17.02
C LEU A 20 -10.28 -6.54 17.86
N LEU A 21 -9.94 -5.25 17.94
CA LEU A 21 -8.84 -4.76 18.79
C LEU A 21 -9.10 -5.08 20.27
N LEU A 22 -10.34 -4.91 20.75
CA LEU A 22 -10.74 -5.22 22.14
C LEU A 22 -10.62 -6.71 22.48
N VAL A 23 -10.92 -7.60 21.53
CA VAL A 23 -10.83 -9.05 21.71
C VAL A 23 -9.36 -9.52 21.79
N GLY A 24 -8.40 -8.71 21.33
CA GLY A 24 -6.96 -8.99 21.49
C GLY A 24 -6.42 -10.17 20.68
N ARG A 25 -7.23 -10.79 19.80
CA ARG A 25 -6.84 -11.93 18.95
C ARG A 25 -6.13 -11.51 17.65
N TYR A 26 -5.16 -10.61 17.77
CA TYR A 26 -4.42 -10.07 16.62
C TYR A 26 -3.63 -11.12 15.83
N ALA A 27 -3.23 -12.23 16.45
CA ALA A 27 -2.36 -13.21 15.80
C ALA A 27 -2.95 -13.83 14.51
N VAL A 28 -4.27 -14.08 14.47
CA VAL A 28 -4.92 -14.65 13.27
C VAL A 28 -4.99 -13.61 12.15
N LEU A 29 -5.28 -12.37 12.51
CA LEU A 29 -5.41 -11.26 11.57
C LEU A 29 -4.05 -10.83 11.03
N ASP A 30 -3.03 -10.79 11.88
CA ASP A 30 -1.64 -10.53 11.50
C ASP A 30 -1.12 -11.59 10.53
N ASN A 31 -1.37 -12.88 10.80
CA ASN A 31 -1.04 -13.95 9.87
C ASN A 31 -1.79 -13.83 8.53
N PHE A 32 -3.06 -13.44 8.57
CA PHE A 32 -3.84 -13.18 7.36
C PHE A 32 -3.27 -12.01 6.55
N ILE A 33 -2.93 -10.89 7.20
CA ILE A 33 -2.33 -9.70 6.58
C ILE A 33 -0.97 -10.04 5.95
N LYS A 34 -0.15 -10.83 6.64
CA LYS A 34 1.13 -11.32 6.09
C LYS A 34 0.92 -12.18 4.86
N LEU A 35 -0.03 -13.12 4.91
CA LEU A 35 -0.37 -13.99 3.78
C LEU A 35 -0.79 -13.17 2.56
N VAL A 36 -1.76 -12.27 2.72
CA VAL A 36 -2.25 -11.45 1.61
C VAL A 36 -1.20 -10.49 1.07
N SER A 37 -0.32 -9.95 1.93
CA SER A 37 0.77 -9.07 1.49
C SER A 37 1.82 -9.82 0.66
N VAL A 38 2.14 -11.07 1.03
CA VAL A 38 3.03 -11.94 0.22
C VAL A 38 2.38 -12.25 -1.12
N VAL A 39 1.07 -12.55 -1.14
CA VAL A 39 0.33 -12.80 -2.38
C VAL A 39 0.36 -11.57 -3.29
N LEU A 40 0.16 -10.36 -2.74
CA LEU A 40 0.23 -9.12 -3.50
C LEU A 40 1.62 -8.89 -4.08
N LEU A 41 2.67 -9.11 -3.28
CA LEU A 41 4.07 -9.00 -3.73
C LEU A 41 4.36 -9.95 -4.89
N LEU A 42 3.93 -11.21 -4.79
CA LEU A 42 4.05 -12.18 -5.87
C LEU A 42 3.26 -11.76 -7.11
N ALA A 43 2.07 -11.19 -6.94
CA ALA A 43 1.28 -10.67 -8.06
C ALA A 43 2.00 -9.51 -8.77
N VAL A 44 2.61 -8.58 -8.03
CA VAL A 44 3.40 -7.50 -8.60
C VAL A 44 4.64 -8.04 -9.32
N PHE A 45 5.35 -9.00 -8.71
CA PHE A 45 6.53 -9.62 -9.32
C PHE A 45 6.21 -10.38 -10.61
N THR A 46 5.16 -11.19 -10.58
CA THR A 46 4.71 -11.93 -11.77
C THR A 46 4.19 -11.00 -12.86
N SER A 47 3.46 -9.94 -12.50
CA SER A 47 3.02 -8.91 -13.45
C SER A 47 4.19 -8.16 -14.07
N PHE A 48 5.19 -7.77 -13.27
CA PHE A 48 6.41 -7.12 -13.76
C PHE A 48 7.14 -8.01 -14.77
N LEU A 49 7.31 -9.29 -14.47
CA LEU A 49 7.95 -10.24 -15.39
C LEU A 49 7.12 -10.45 -16.67
N ALA A 50 5.80 -10.57 -16.54
CA ALA A 50 4.89 -10.72 -17.69
C ALA A 50 4.92 -9.51 -18.62
N VAL A 51 5.07 -8.31 -18.06
CA VAL A 51 5.15 -7.05 -18.79
C VAL A 51 6.51 -6.86 -19.47
N ILE A 52 7.60 -7.38 -18.92
CA ILE A 52 8.91 -7.36 -19.59
C ILE A 52 8.97 -8.35 -20.75
N ILE A 53 8.30 -9.50 -20.63
CA ILE A 53 8.27 -10.53 -21.66
C ILE A 53 7.35 -10.14 -22.82
N LYS A 54 6.23 -9.47 -22.53
CA LYS A 54 5.30 -8.95 -23.55
C LYS A 54 5.80 -7.59 -24.05
N GLU A 55 5.54 -7.29 -25.32
CA GLU A 55 5.84 -5.96 -25.84
C GLU A 55 4.96 -4.90 -25.14
N PRO A 56 5.45 -3.65 -24.99
CA PRO A 56 4.63 -2.54 -24.51
C PRO A 56 3.35 -2.40 -25.34
N ILE A 57 2.29 -1.90 -24.72
CA ILE A 57 1.05 -1.61 -25.45
C ILE A 57 1.29 -0.69 -26.65
N GLU A 58 0.54 -0.92 -27.74
CA GLU A 58 0.58 -0.01 -28.88
C GLU A 58 0.09 1.38 -28.47
N HIS A 59 0.88 2.39 -28.80
CA HIS A 59 0.53 3.77 -28.52
C HIS A 59 -0.65 4.20 -29.40
N VAL A 60 -1.57 4.98 -28.84
CA VAL A 60 -2.68 5.57 -29.61
C VAL A 60 -2.14 6.45 -30.76
N GLN A 61 -2.86 6.48 -31.88
CA GLN A 61 -2.44 7.29 -33.04
C GLN A 61 -2.35 8.77 -32.67
N GLY A 62 -1.22 9.41 -33.03
CA GLY A 62 -0.93 10.80 -32.67
C GLY A 62 -0.27 10.98 -31.30
N PHE A 63 0.09 9.89 -30.61
CA PHE A 63 0.89 9.98 -29.39
C PHE A 63 2.26 10.58 -29.68
N SER A 64 2.51 11.77 -29.11
CA SER A 64 3.83 12.39 -29.08
C SER A 64 4.36 12.31 -27.65
N PRO A 65 5.48 11.60 -27.41
CA PRO A 65 6.07 11.55 -26.08
C PRO A 65 6.69 12.91 -25.74
N SER A 66 5.94 13.77 -25.05
CA SER A 66 6.51 14.96 -24.41
C SER A 66 6.98 14.58 -23.02
N MET A 67 8.18 14.01 -22.92
CA MET A 67 8.80 13.63 -21.65
C MET A 67 9.58 14.81 -21.06
N ASP A 68 8.97 15.99 -20.99
CA ASP A 68 9.61 17.14 -20.36
C ASP A 68 9.26 17.14 -18.85
N LEU A 69 10.09 16.45 -18.06
CA LEU A 69 9.94 16.44 -16.59
C LEU A 69 10.13 17.84 -15.97
N SER A 70 10.69 18.79 -16.73
CA SER A 70 10.96 20.15 -16.26
C SER A 70 9.80 21.12 -16.47
N GLN A 71 8.74 20.72 -17.20
CA GLN A 71 7.61 21.58 -17.53
C GLN A 71 6.25 20.88 -17.36
N GLY A 72 5.21 21.66 -17.09
CA GLY A 72 3.82 21.21 -17.07
C GLY A 72 3.54 20.09 -16.04
N ALA A 73 2.88 19.02 -16.50
CA ALA A 73 2.40 17.91 -15.67
C ALA A 73 3.54 17.05 -15.08
N GLY A 74 4.69 16.93 -15.77
CA GLY A 74 5.84 16.17 -15.28
C GLY A 74 6.46 16.81 -14.03
N LEU A 75 6.60 18.13 -14.04
CA LEU A 75 7.07 18.90 -12.88
C LEU A 75 6.05 18.85 -11.73
N ALA A 76 4.75 18.98 -12.03
CA ALA A 76 3.70 18.88 -11.02
C ALA A 76 3.68 17.49 -10.36
N LEU A 77 3.85 16.42 -11.14
CA LEU A 77 3.97 15.06 -10.62
C LEU A 77 5.23 14.90 -9.77
N ALA A 78 6.40 15.36 -10.24
CA ALA A 78 7.64 15.31 -9.47
C ALA A 78 7.54 16.06 -8.14
N VAL A 79 6.97 17.27 -8.14
CA VAL A 79 6.71 18.05 -6.93
C VAL A 79 5.72 17.34 -6.01
N SER A 80 4.64 16.77 -6.54
CA SER A 80 3.68 16.02 -5.72
C SER A 80 4.31 14.78 -5.08
N LEU A 81 5.17 14.07 -5.83
CA LEU A 81 5.81 12.82 -5.38
C LEU A 81 6.89 13.09 -4.33
N VAL A 82 7.68 14.17 -4.51
CA VAL A 82 8.63 14.66 -3.50
C VAL A 82 7.89 15.24 -2.29
N GLY A 83 6.81 15.99 -2.49
CA GLY A 83 6.01 16.59 -1.42
C GLY A 83 5.27 15.57 -0.55
N PHE A 84 4.90 14.42 -1.13
CA PHE A 84 4.35 13.27 -0.39
C PHE A 84 5.44 12.42 0.31
N MET A 85 6.73 12.64 0.04
CA MET A 85 7.87 12.07 0.78
C MET A 85 8.46 13.12 1.74
N PRO A 86 7.72 13.45 2.79
CA PRO A 86 8.06 12.91 4.11
C PRO A 86 6.94 12.00 4.59
N SER A 87 7.24 10.76 5.01
CA SER A 87 6.26 10.02 5.82
C SER A 87 5.87 10.91 7.00
N GLY A 88 4.57 11.08 7.24
CA GLY A 88 4.06 11.96 8.30
C GLY A 88 4.80 11.72 9.62
N MET A 89 5.00 12.78 10.41
CA MET A 89 5.68 12.69 11.71
C MET A 89 5.05 11.59 12.59
N GLU A 90 3.76 11.32 12.40
CA GLU A 90 3.02 10.25 13.08
C GLU A 90 3.68 8.88 12.92
N VAL A 91 4.14 8.51 11.71
CA VAL A 91 4.70 7.18 11.43
C VAL A 91 5.98 6.94 12.22
N SER A 92 6.79 7.97 12.43
CA SER A 92 8.00 7.89 13.25
C SER A 92 7.65 7.61 14.72
N THR A 93 6.61 8.27 15.24
CA THR A 93 6.11 8.05 16.60
C THR A 93 5.57 6.63 16.77
N MET A 94 4.77 6.14 15.82
CA MET A 94 4.22 4.78 15.85
C MET A 94 5.33 3.72 15.87
N HIS A 95 6.32 3.83 14.98
CA HIS A 95 7.47 2.93 14.95
C HIS A 95 8.27 2.95 16.26
N SER A 96 8.42 4.12 16.87
CA SER A 96 9.11 4.25 18.16
C SER A 96 8.36 3.52 19.28
N ILE A 97 7.04 3.74 19.39
CA ILE A 97 6.18 3.10 20.40
C ILE A 97 6.26 1.58 20.29
N TRP A 98 6.13 1.03 19.07
CA TRP A 98 6.22 -0.41 18.84
C TRP A 98 7.63 -0.96 19.11
N LYS A 99 8.68 -0.20 18.77
CA LYS A 99 10.06 -0.60 19.11
C LYS A 99 10.28 -0.67 20.61
N VAL A 100 9.82 0.33 21.36
CA VAL A 100 9.92 0.35 22.83
C VAL A 100 9.12 -0.80 23.43
N GLU A 101 7.89 -1.04 22.93
CA GLU A 101 7.04 -2.15 23.39
C GLU A 101 7.70 -3.51 23.14
N ASN A 102 8.28 -3.69 21.96
CA ASN A 102 8.97 -4.91 21.61
C ASN A 102 10.23 -5.12 22.48
N MET A 103 11.00 -4.06 22.78
CA MET A 103 12.13 -4.14 23.72
C MET A 103 11.68 -4.55 25.12
N ASN A 104 10.59 -3.96 25.62
CA ASN A 104 10.04 -4.27 26.94
C ASN A 104 9.51 -5.72 27.02
N THR A 105 8.89 -6.21 25.95
CA THR A 105 8.28 -7.56 25.90
C THR A 105 9.34 -8.65 25.70
N THR A 106 10.34 -8.41 24.85
CA THR A 106 11.35 -9.41 24.48
C THR A 106 12.63 -9.34 25.31
N GLY A 107 12.86 -8.23 26.04
CA GLY A 107 14.10 -7.94 26.75
C GLY A 107 15.30 -7.68 25.83
N TYR A 108 15.11 -7.70 24.51
CA TYR A 108 16.17 -7.50 23.53
C TYR A 108 16.26 -6.04 23.10
N HIS A 109 17.43 -5.45 23.30
CA HIS A 109 17.75 -4.09 22.88
C HIS A 109 18.60 -4.15 21.60
N PRO A 110 18.00 -3.99 20.40
CA PRO A 110 18.75 -3.97 19.15
C PRO A 110 19.75 -2.84 19.15
N THR A 111 20.96 -3.14 18.70
CA THR A 111 22.01 -2.14 18.48
C THR A 111 21.58 -1.15 17.39
N LEU A 112 22.23 0.02 17.37
CA LEU A 112 22.03 1.01 16.31
C LEU A 112 22.32 0.41 14.93
N LYS A 113 23.33 -0.47 14.83
CA LYS A 113 23.72 -1.12 13.57
C LYS A 113 22.62 -2.04 13.04
N GLU A 114 22.00 -2.85 13.91
CA GLU A 114 20.88 -3.73 13.54
C GLU A 114 19.66 -2.91 13.14
N SER A 115 19.35 -1.86 13.89
CA SER A 115 18.22 -0.98 13.59
C SER A 115 18.39 -0.25 12.25
N LEU A 116 19.61 0.22 11.95
CA LEU A 116 19.93 0.84 10.66
C LEU A 116 19.92 -0.16 9.51
N PHE A 117 20.31 -1.41 9.76
CA PHE A 117 20.26 -2.46 8.75
C PHE A 117 18.82 -2.78 8.36
N ASP A 118 17.93 -2.97 9.35
CA ASP A 118 16.50 -3.21 9.14
C ASP A 118 15.86 -2.06 8.34
N PHE A 119 16.13 -0.80 8.74
CA PHE A 119 15.66 0.38 8.02
C PHE A 119 16.15 0.42 6.56
N LYS A 120 17.44 0.17 6.33
CA LYS A 120 18.02 0.17 4.97
C LYS A 120 17.46 -0.96 4.11
N LEU A 121 17.21 -2.13 4.70
CA LEU A 121 16.61 -3.27 4.01
C LEU A 121 15.18 -2.94 3.57
N GLY A 122 14.38 -2.36 4.47
CA GLY A 122 13.04 -1.87 4.15
C GLY A 122 13.05 -0.82 3.04
N TYR A 123 13.95 0.14 3.12
CA TYR A 123 14.10 1.19 2.09
C TYR A 123 14.52 0.63 0.73
N LEU A 124 15.44 -0.33 0.70
CA LEU A 124 15.84 -1.01 -0.53
C LEU A 124 14.66 -1.76 -1.14
N PHE A 125 13.91 -2.49 -0.30
CA PHE A 125 12.75 -3.26 -0.73
C PHE A 125 11.67 -2.37 -1.35
N THR A 126 11.32 -1.25 -0.70
CA THR A 126 10.32 -0.29 -1.23
C THR A 126 10.81 0.39 -2.50
N THR A 127 12.11 0.69 -2.60
CA THR A 127 12.71 1.26 -3.82
C THR A 127 12.58 0.29 -5.00
N VAL A 128 12.91 -0.99 -4.80
CA VAL A 128 12.76 -2.01 -5.85
C VAL A 128 11.29 -2.15 -6.26
N LEU A 129 10.38 -2.19 -5.29
CA LEU A 129 8.95 -2.30 -5.57
C LEU A 129 8.43 -1.08 -6.36
N ALA A 130 8.87 0.14 -6.01
CA ALA A 130 8.52 1.35 -6.73
C ALA A 130 8.97 1.31 -8.20
N LEU A 131 10.18 0.81 -8.48
CA LEU A 131 10.65 0.61 -9.85
C LEU A 131 9.79 -0.40 -10.61
N MET A 132 9.38 -1.50 -9.96
CA MET A 132 8.50 -2.48 -10.59
C MET A 132 7.13 -1.89 -10.96
N PHE A 133 6.51 -1.14 -10.06
CA PHE A 133 5.25 -0.44 -10.35
C PHE A 133 5.41 0.61 -11.45
N LEU A 134 6.52 1.35 -11.45
CA LEU A 134 6.83 2.31 -12.52
C LEU A 134 6.93 1.61 -13.88
N THR A 135 7.65 0.49 -13.96
CA THR A 135 7.76 -0.30 -15.20
C THR A 135 6.42 -0.85 -15.65
N ILE A 136 5.61 -1.39 -14.73
CA ILE A 136 4.25 -1.87 -15.05
C ILE A 136 3.43 -0.71 -15.64
N GLY A 137 3.38 0.45 -14.99
CA GLY A 137 2.64 1.62 -15.50
C GLY A 137 3.15 2.09 -16.86
N ALA A 138 4.47 2.12 -17.06
CA ALA A 138 5.11 2.56 -18.30
C ALA A 138 4.81 1.64 -19.50
N PHE A 139 4.60 0.35 -19.27
CA PHE A 139 4.34 -0.60 -20.36
C PHE A 139 2.85 -0.87 -20.61
N THR A 140 1.98 -0.47 -19.67
CA THR A 140 0.56 -0.84 -19.70
C THR A 140 -0.38 0.36 -19.79
N VAL A 141 0.00 1.50 -19.21
CA VAL A 141 -0.85 2.71 -19.15
C VAL A 141 -0.27 3.82 -20.00
N TYR A 142 1.05 4.00 -20.00
CA TYR A 142 1.70 5.02 -20.80
C TYR A 142 1.47 4.78 -22.30
N GLY A 143 0.95 5.79 -23.00
CA GLY A 143 0.61 5.66 -24.41
C GLY A 143 -0.76 5.04 -24.73
N SER A 144 -1.47 4.51 -23.74
CA SER A 144 -2.79 3.87 -23.93
C SER A 144 -3.93 4.86 -24.24
N GLY A 145 -3.73 6.15 -23.94
CA GLY A 145 -4.81 7.14 -23.92
C GLY A 145 -5.81 6.98 -22.76
N GLN A 146 -5.64 5.97 -21.89
CA GLN A 146 -6.46 5.82 -20.69
C GLN A 146 -5.97 6.76 -19.58
N LEU A 147 -6.86 7.62 -19.11
CA LEU A 147 -6.64 8.41 -17.90
C LEU A 147 -7.00 7.55 -16.68
N LEU A 148 -6.07 7.42 -15.73
CA LEU A 148 -6.30 6.83 -14.40
C LEU A 148 -7.05 7.82 -13.49
N GLU A 149 -8.12 8.41 -14.02
CA GLU A 149 -8.97 9.38 -13.34
C GLU A 149 -10.36 8.78 -13.08
N GLY A 150 -11.08 9.34 -12.12
CA GLY A 150 -12.41 8.89 -11.72
C GLY A 150 -12.62 8.96 -10.21
N ASN A 151 -13.76 8.48 -9.74
CA ASN A 151 -13.97 8.24 -8.32
C ASN A 151 -13.11 7.05 -7.83
N SER A 152 -13.02 6.84 -6.52
CA SER A 152 -12.18 5.80 -5.90
C SER A 152 -12.47 4.40 -6.41
N THR A 153 -13.72 4.12 -6.79
CA THR A 153 -14.16 2.84 -7.33
C THR A 153 -13.64 2.64 -8.75
N GLU A 154 -13.83 3.62 -9.63
CA GLU A 154 -13.35 3.60 -11.02
C GLU A 154 -11.83 3.48 -11.08
N PHE A 155 -11.11 4.20 -10.22
CA PHE A 155 -9.65 4.08 -10.12
C PHE A 155 -9.23 2.66 -9.74
N SER A 156 -9.89 2.07 -8.73
CA SER A 156 -9.59 0.71 -8.27
C SER A 156 -9.85 -0.32 -9.37
N GLU A 157 -10.94 -0.19 -10.12
CA GLU A 157 -11.26 -1.07 -11.25
C GLU A 157 -10.21 -0.98 -12.36
N LYS A 158 -9.78 0.23 -12.74
CA LYS A 158 -8.72 0.45 -13.73
C LYS A 158 -7.39 -0.13 -13.27
N LEU A 159 -7.03 0.05 -12.00
CA LEU A 159 -5.80 -0.51 -11.43
C LEU A 159 -5.84 -2.05 -11.44
N MET A 160 -6.97 -2.65 -11.08
CA MET A 160 -7.17 -4.09 -11.15
C MET A 160 -7.06 -4.60 -12.59
N ALA A 161 -7.61 -3.86 -13.55
CA ALA A 161 -7.56 -4.21 -14.98
C ALA A 161 -6.12 -4.32 -15.50
N VAL A 162 -5.21 -3.45 -15.04
CA VAL A 162 -3.78 -3.53 -15.38
C VAL A 162 -3.21 -4.89 -15.00
N PHE A 163 -3.44 -5.36 -13.78
CA PHE A 163 -2.93 -6.66 -13.34
C PHE A 163 -3.62 -7.84 -14.06
N THR A 164 -4.94 -7.80 -14.23
CA THR A 164 -5.68 -8.91 -14.85
C THR A 164 -5.42 -9.06 -16.34
N THR A 165 -5.05 -7.98 -17.04
CA THR A 165 -4.73 -8.04 -18.47
C THR A 165 -3.47 -8.87 -18.74
N HIS A 166 -2.49 -8.82 -17.83
CA HIS A 166 -1.25 -9.59 -17.99
C HIS A 166 -1.29 -10.96 -17.32
N LEU A 167 -1.93 -11.07 -16.16
CA LEU A 167 -2.01 -12.31 -15.38
C LEU A 167 -3.20 -13.21 -15.79
N GLY A 168 -4.22 -12.66 -16.43
CA GLY A 168 -5.47 -13.33 -16.78
C GLY A 168 -6.60 -13.09 -15.76
N ALA A 169 -7.85 -13.27 -16.17
CA ALA A 169 -9.03 -12.94 -15.36
C ALA A 169 -9.13 -13.71 -14.02
N TRP A 170 -8.50 -14.89 -13.92
CA TRP A 170 -8.46 -15.69 -12.70
C TRP A 170 -7.72 -14.99 -11.55
N SER A 171 -6.85 -14.01 -11.84
CA SER A 171 -6.10 -13.28 -10.82
C SER A 171 -6.93 -12.22 -10.11
N TYR A 172 -8.06 -11.78 -10.71
CA TYR A 172 -8.91 -10.72 -10.17
C TYR A 172 -9.33 -10.95 -8.71
N PRO A 173 -10.00 -12.06 -8.34
CA PRO A 173 -10.45 -12.27 -6.96
C PRO A 173 -9.28 -12.37 -5.97
N ILE A 174 -8.13 -12.88 -6.40
CA ILE A 174 -6.95 -13.04 -5.56
C ILE A 174 -6.35 -11.67 -5.24
N ILE A 175 -6.15 -10.84 -6.26
CA ILE A 175 -5.56 -9.51 -6.09
C ILE A 175 -6.54 -8.59 -5.37
N ALA A 176 -7.85 -8.69 -5.63
CA ALA A 176 -8.86 -7.89 -4.95
C ALA A 176 -8.90 -8.21 -3.44
N LEU A 177 -8.88 -9.50 -3.08
CA LEU A 177 -8.78 -9.92 -1.69
C LEU A 177 -7.47 -9.46 -1.05
N ALA A 178 -6.37 -9.53 -1.80
CA ALA A 178 -5.07 -9.13 -1.31
C ALA A 178 -4.99 -7.62 -1.05
N ALA A 179 -5.45 -6.80 -2.00
CA ALA A 179 -5.54 -5.35 -1.87
C ALA A 179 -6.45 -4.95 -0.70
N PHE A 180 -7.61 -5.58 -0.57
CA PHE A 180 -8.50 -5.37 0.58
C PHE A 180 -7.78 -5.67 1.90
N GLY A 181 -7.13 -6.84 2.00
CA GLY A 181 -6.43 -7.25 3.20
C GLY A 181 -5.26 -6.34 3.56
N THR A 182 -4.52 -5.84 2.58
CA THR A 182 -3.44 -4.87 2.79
C THR A 182 -3.98 -3.53 3.30
N ILE A 183 -5.01 -2.96 2.64
CA ILE A 183 -5.60 -1.68 3.06
C ILE A 183 -6.24 -1.80 4.45
N TYR A 184 -6.96 -2.90 4.71
CA TYR A 184 -7.55 -3.16 6.01
C TYR A 184 -6.48 -3.38 7.08
N GLY A 185 -5.36 -4.03 6.74
CA GLY A 185 -4.20 -4.16 7.62
C GLY A 185 -3.61 -2.83 8.03
N THR A 186 -3.49 -1.87 7.11
CA THR A 186 -3.06 -0.51 7.44
C THR A 186 -4.05 0.18 8.39
N LEU A 187 -5.36 0.05 8.16
CA LEU A 187 -6.38 0.60 9.06
C LEU A 187 -6.21 0.08 10.50
N ILE A 188 -6.03 -1.23 10.66
CA ILE A 188 -5.82 -1.86 11.97
C ILE A 188 -4.53 -1.35 12.61
N ALA A 189 -3.43 -1.33 11.86
CA ALA A 189 -2.12 -0.90 12.38
C ALA A 189 -2.17 0.55 12.87
N THR A 190 -2.78 1.45 12.10
CA THR A 190 -2.95 2.85 12.51
C THR A 190 -3.80 2.97 13.77
N TRP A 191 -4.91 2.24 13.84
CA TRP A 191 -5.80 2.34 14.99
C TRP A 191 -5.20 1.71 16.26
N ASP A 192 -4.47 0.62 16.10
CA ASP A 192 -3.68 -0.01 17.17
C ASP A 192 -2.62 0.96 17.72
N ALA A 193 -1.88 1.63 16.84
CA ALA A 193 -0.87 2.60 17.24
C ALA A 193 -1.47 3.75 18.07
N PHE A 194 -2.60 4.31 17.61
CA PHE A 194 -3.32 5.33 18.39
C PHE A 194 -3.78 4.78 19.74
N ALA A 195 -4.36 3.57 19.78
CA ALA A 195 -4.82 2.96 21.03
C ALA A 195 -3.67 2.75 22.04
N GLN A 196 -2.48 2.37 21.57
CA GLN A 196 -1.30 2.23 22.42
C GLN A 196 -0.80 3.58 22.95
N GLU A 197 -0.76 4.62 22.11
CA GLU A 197 -0.36 5.97 22.52
C GLU A 197 -1.29 6.54 23.60
N PHE A 198 -2.61 6.40 23.40
CA PHE A 198 -3.61 6.80 24.40
C PHE A 198 -3.44 6.05 25.72
N ARG A 199 -3.18 4.73 25.69
CA ARG A 199 -2.94 3.93 26.90
C ARG A 199 -1.73 4.42 27.68
N LYS A 200 -0.58 4.58 27.02
CA LYS A 200 0.67 5.05 27.67
C LYS A 200 0.46 6.40 28.34
N ARG A 201 -0.22 7.32 27.66
CA ARG A 201 -0.48 8.65 28.23
C ARG A 201 -1.39 8.63 29.46
N ILE A 202 -2.32 7.68 29.57
CA ILE A 202 -3.16 7.54 30.77
C ILE A 202 -2.37 6.95 31.93
N GLU A 203 -1.46 6.02 31.68
CA GLU A 203 -0.62 5.38 32.71
C GLU A 203 0.42 6.33 33.32
N ASP A 204 0.82 7.37 32.58
CA ASP A 204 1.76 8.41 33.02
C ASP A 204 1.13 9.51 33.92
N PHE A 205 -0.21 9.53 34.10
CA PHE A 205 -0.95 10.46 34.98
C PHE A 205 -1.36 9.84 36.31
#